data_AF-A0A5D0UI15-F1
#
_entry.id   AF-A0A5D0UI15-F1
#
_cell.length_a   1.000
_cell.length_b   1.000
_cell.length_c   1.000
_cell.angle_alpha   90.00
_cell.angle_beta   90.00
_cell.angle_gamma   90.00
#
_symmetry.space_group_name_H-M   'P 1'
#
loop_
_entity.id
_entity.type
_entity.pdbx_description
1 polymer ?
#
loop_
_entity_poly.entity_id
_entity_poly.type
_entity_poly.pdbx_seq_one_letter_code
_entity_poly.pdbx_strand_id
1 'polypeptide(L)'
;MVAAALAAMWPTPYADASLAWEAVRLADVRSIVHVARRQRLSSAERLLGLYQAARMAPYLPLSVTDEPGSFVVPPVVEVHGEHFVLIDGVHRLMAAHRTGIRQVRLLVVSGPLPEPPGDICALPDIGLSSEHRPPGVMFRNLRENEFRRVGDAGGLEAAVRRELKRRPDESAE
;
A
#
# COMPACT_ATOMS: atom_id res chain seq x y z
N MET A 1 12.38 11.49 7.26
CA MET A 1 11.60 10.23 7.50
C MET A 1 10.56 9.94 6.39
N VAL A 2 10.35 8.68 5.99
CA VAL A 2 9.39 8.24 4.92
C VAL A 2 7.98 8.85 5.05
N ALA A 3 7.48 9.06 6.27
CA ALA A 3 6.19 9.71 6.52
C ALA A 3 6.12 11.16 6.01
N ALA A 4 7.19 11.95 6.17
CA ALA A 4 7.26 13.33 5.67
C ALA A 4 7.32 13.37 4.14
N ALA A 5 8.03 12.42 3.53
CA ALA A 5 8.06 12.27 2.07
C ALA A 5 6.69 11.89 1.50
N LEU A 6 5.94 11.03 2.17
CA LEU A 6 4.56 10.69 1.78
C LEU A 6 3.61 11.89 1.87
N ALA A 7 3.71 12.70 2.92
CA ALA A 7 2.88 13.90 3.08
C ALA A 7 3.13 14.95 1.99
N ALA A 8 4.38 15.10 1.54
CA ALA A 8 4.77 16.07 0.52
C ALA A 8 4.32 15.73 -0.90
N MET A 9 3.90 14.48 -1.13
CA MET A 9 3.52 13.98 -2.46
C MET A 9 2.04 14.20 -2.79
N TRP A 10 1.27 14.83 -1.90
CA TRP A 10 -0.18 14.75 -2.01
C TRP A 10 -0.77 15.59 -3.15
N PRO A 11 -1.45 14.97 -4.15
CA PRO A 11 -2.24 15.73 -5.09
C PRO A 11 -3.42 16.45 -4.42
N THR A 12 -3.87 17.55 -5.04
CA THR A 12 -4.93 18.45 -4.56
C THR A 12 -6.18 17.78 -3.96
N PRO A 13 -6.74 16.67 -4.48
CA PRO A 13 -7.94 16.05 -3.89
C PRO A 13 -7.76 15.49 -2.48
N TYR A 14 -6.53 15.47 -1.98
CA TYR A 14 -6.20 15.01 -0.64
C TYR A 14 -5.49 16.10 0.16
N ALA A 15 -5.55 17.37 -0.29
CA ALA A 15 -4.90 18.48 0.40
C ALA A 15 -5.37 18.61 1.86
N ASP A 16 -6.60 18.18 2.15
CA ASP A 16 -7.19 18.18 3.49
C ASP A 16 -7.15 16.79 4.18
N ALA A 17 -6.42 15.84 3.61
CA ALA A 17 -6.29 14.52 4.18
C ALA A 17 -5.23 14.48 5.30
N SER A 18 -5.45 13.61 6.28
CA SER A 18 -4.53 13.36 7.38
C SER A 18 -3.91 11.97 7.28
N LEU A 19 -2.70 11.83 7.83
CA LEU A 19 -1.94 10.56 7.85
C LEU A 19 -1.72 10.11 9.28
N ALA A 20 -2.06 8.86 9.57
CA ALA A 20 -1.84 8.25 10.87
C ALA A 20 -1.30 6.82 10.76
N TRP A 21 -0.51 6.42 11.75
CA TRP A 21 0.00 5.06 11.88
C TRP A 21 -0.90 4.24 12.79
N GLU A 22 -1.78 3.44 12.21
CA GLU A 22 -2.79 2.72 12.97
C GLU A 22 -2.64 1.21 12.83
N ALA A 23 -3.00 0.50 13.89
CA ALA A 23 -3.05 -0.95 13.86
C ALA A 23 -4.44 -1.40 13.41
N VAL A 24 -4.53 -1.95 12.22
CA VAL A 24 -5.80 -2.25 11.53
C VAL A 24 -6.01 -3.76 11.48
N ARG A 25 -7.23 -4.22 11.77
CA ARG A 25 -7.59 -5.62 11.59
C ARG A 25 -7.70 -5.90 10.09
N LEU A 26 -7.05 -6.96 9.61
CA LEU A 26 -7.09 -7.33 8.20
C LEU A 26 -8.50 -7.71 7.70
N ALA A 27 -9.41 -8.06 8.62
CA ALA A 27 -10.82 -8.29 8.30
C ALA A 27 -11.59 -7.01 7.93
N ASP A 28 -11.09 -5.83 8.32
CA ASP A 28 -11.70 -4.53 8.01
C ASP A 28 -11.11 -3.90 6.73
N VAL A 29 -10.04 -4.52 6.19
CA VAL A 29 -9.38 -4.06 4.96
C VAL A 29 -10.13 -4.55 3.73
N ARG A 30 -10.27 -3.67 2.75
CA ARG A 30 -10.89 -3.90 1.45
C ARG A 30 -9.94 -3.48 0.35
N SER A 31 -10.15 -4.00 -0.86
CA SER A 31 -9.31 -3.73 -2.02
C SER A 31 -10.16 -3.55 -3.26
N ILE A 32 -9.84 -2.55 -4.08
CA ILE A 32 -10.42 -2.44 -5.44
C ILE A 32 -9.85 -3.50 -6.40
N VAL A 33 -8.66 -4.03 -6.09
CA VAL A 33 -8.03 -5.13 -6.85
C VAL A 33 -8.73 -6.43 -6.51
N HIS A 34 -9.35 -7.05 -7.52
CA HIS A 34 -10.04 -8.35 -7.43
C HIS A 34 -9.17 -9.51 -7.89
N VAL A 35 -8.12 -9.25 -8.67
CA VAL A 35 -7.19 -10.28 -9.13
C VAL A 35 -5.76 -9.79 -8.95
N ALA A 36 -4.99 -10.51 -8.13
CA ALA A 36 -3.60 -10.23 -7.84
C ALA A 36 -2.65 -11.21 -8.53
N ARG A 37 -1.44 -10.75 -8.88
CA ARG A 37 -0.41 -11.61 -9.47
C ARG A 37 0.24 -12.55 -8.46
N ARG A 38 0.31 -13.84 -8.79
CA ARG A 38 0.94 -14.87 -7.96
C ARG A 38 2.43 -14.61 -7.70
N GLN A 39 3.18 -14.17 -8.72
CA GLN A 39 4.62 -13.88 -8.57
C GLN A 39 4.90 -12.77 -7.55
N ARG A 40 4.07 -11.71 -7.55
CA ARG A 40 4.18 -10.60 -6.60
C ARG A 40 3.77 -11.04 -5.19
N LEU A 41 2.77 -11.91 -5.07
CA LEU A 41 2.40 -12.52 -3.78
C LEU A 41 3.56 -13.33 -3.21
N SER A 42 4.20 -14.21 -3.99
CA SER A 42 5.35 -14.99 -3.53
C SER A 42 6.52 -14.10 -3.06
N SER A 43 6.74 -12.97 -3.75
CA SER A 43 7.74 -11.98 -3.29
C SER A 43 7.36 -11.34 -1.95
N ALA A 44 6.07 -11.06 -1.74
CA ALA A 44 5.56 -10.50 -0.49
C ALA A 44 5.58 -11.52 0.67
N GLU A 45 5.31 -12.80 0.39
CA GLU A 45 5.45 -13.90 1.36
C GLU A 45 6.91 -14.06 1.80
N ARG A 46 7.86 -14.00 0.86
CA ARG A 46 9.29 -14.01 1.19
C ARG A 46 9.68 -12.81 2.06
N LEU A 47 9.21 -11.62 1.72
CA LEU A 47 9.45 -10.41 2.54
C LEU A 47 8.89 -10.59 3.95
N LEU A 48 7.66 -11.10 4.08
CA LEU A 48 7.06 -11.37 5.38
C LEU A 48 7.89 -12.36 6.21
N GLY A 49 8.42 -13.41 5.57
CA GLY A 49 9.32 -14.36 6.22
C GLY A 49 10.58 -13.69 6.81
N LEU A 50 11.12 -12.66 6.16
CA LEU A 50 12.25 -11.88 6.70
C LEU A 50 11.87 -11.11 7.97
N TYR A 51 10.70 -10.45 7.99
CA TYR A 51 10.19 -9.79 9.21
C TYR A 51 10.00 -10.78 10.36
N GLN A 52 9.40 -11.95 10.07
CA GLN A 52 9.16 -12.98 11.06
C GLN A 52 10.46 -13.57 11.62
N ALA A 53 11.44 -13.85 10.75
CA ALA A 53 12.77 -14.32 11.16
C ALA A 53 13.49 -13.30 12.06
N ALA A 54 13.33 -12.01 11.76
CA ALA A 54 13.85 -10.91 12.57
C ALA A 54 13.02 -10.61 13.84
N ARG A 55 11.90 -11.32 14.07
CA ARG A 55 10.94 -11.07 15.16
C ARG A 55 10.39 -9.64 15.17
N MET A 56 10.21 -9.06 13.98
CA MET A 56 9.70 -7.71 13.80
C MET A 56 8.23 -7.72 13.41
N ALA A 57 7.50 -6.67 13.77
CA ALA A 57 6.13 -6.50 13.29
C ALA A 57 6.14 -6.34 11.75
N PRO A 58 5.28 -7.07 11.01
CA PRO A 58 5.27 -7.03 9.56
C PRO A 58 5.09 -5.63 8.98
N TYR A 59 5.92 -5.32 7.98
CA TYR A 59 5.83 -4.13 7.13
C TYR A 59 5.94 -2.77 7.85
N LEU A 60 6.56 -2.74 9.04
CA LEU A 60 7.07 -1.49 9.58
C LEU A 60 8.05 -0.85 8.57
N PRO A 61 8.11 0.49 8.47
CA PRO A 61 9.16 1.15 7.70
C PRO A 61 10.53 0.70 8.19
N LEU A 62 11.34 0.21 7.27
CA LEU A 62 12.73 -0.18 7.55
C LEU A 62 13.63 0.33 6.44
N SER A 63 14.79 0.82 6.81
CA SER A 63 15.92 0.96 5.89
C SER A 63 16.51 -0.43 5.65
N VAL A 64 16.65 -0.82 4.38
CA VAL A 64 17.18 -2.14 3.99
C VAL A 64 18.70 -2.11 3.93
N THR A 65 19.27 -0.95 3.64
CA THR A 65 20.72 -0.67 3.66
C THR A 65 20.94 0.73 4.24
N ASP A 66 22.19 1.05 4.57
CA ASP A 66 22.60 2.41 4.98
C ASP A 66 22.58 3.41 3.80
N GLU A 67 22.28 2.93 2.58
CA GLU A 67 22.18 3.79 1.41
C GLU A 67 20.88 4.62 1.43
N PRO A 68 20.97 5.95 1.21
CA PRO A 68 19.80 6.81 1.12
C PRO A 68 18.80 6.31 0.08
N GLY A 69 17.56 6.13 0.51
CA GLY A 69 16.46 5.71 -0.36
C GLY A 69 16.24 4.19 -0.44
N SER A 70 16.98 3.37 0.31
CA SER A 70 16.74 1.93 0.44
C SER A 70 15.76 1.64 1.58
N PHE A 71 14.45 1.72 1.32
CA PHE A 71 13.43 1.54 2.37
C PHE A 71 12.23 0.71 1.90
N VAL A 72 11.50 0.15 2.87
CA VAL A 72 10.20 -0.48 2.65
C VAL A 72 9.10 0.53 2.98
N VAL A 73 8.31 0.93 1.98
CA VAL A 73 7.08 1.71 2.20
C VAL A 73 6.07 0.80 2.91
N PRO A 74 5.34 1.20 3.96
CA PRO A 74 4.26 0.37 4.49
C PRO A 74 3.14 0.17 3.44
N PRO A 75 2.22 -0.79 3.64
CA PRO A 75 0.94 -0.75 2.93
C PRO A 75 0.15 0.50 3.37
N VAL A 76 -0.59 1.08 2.42
CA VAL A 76 -1.32 2.35 2.62
C VAL A 76 -2.80 2.12 2.33
N VAL A 77 -3.65 2.59 3.24
CA VAL A 77 -5.11 2.48 3.14
C VAL A 77 -5.77 3.84 3.31
N GLU A 78 -6.95 3.98 2.72
CA GLU A 78 -7.86 5.12 2.91
C GLU A 78 -9.06 4.72 3.77
N VAL A 79 -9.54 5.63 4.61
CA VAL A 79 -10.77 5.45 5.38
C VAL A 79 -11.98 5.81 4.54
N HIS A 80 -12.85 4.82 4.29
CA HIS A 80 -14.11 4.98 3.56
C HIS A 80 -15.24 4.36 4.37
N GLY A 81 -15.98 5.18 5.14
CA GLY A 81 -17.00 4.70 6.07
C GLY A 81 -16.39 3.80 7.14
N GLU A 82 -16.89 2.57 7.27
CA GLU A 82 -16.38 1.56 8.22
C GLU A 82 -15.22 0.71 7.67
N HIS A 83 -14.71 1.05 6.48
CA HIS A 83 -13.73 0.22 5.77
C HIS A 83 -12.41 0.95 5.53
N PHE A 84 -11.34 0.15 5.52
CA PHE A 84 -10.01 0.59 5.10
C PHE A 84 -9.76 0.11 3.67
N VAL A 85 -9.83 1.00 2.68
CA VAL A 85 -9.64 0.67 1.27
C VAL A 85 -8.17 0.78 0.90
N LEU A 86 -7.60 -0.31 0.39
CA LEU A 86 -6.19 -0.42 0.10
C LEU A 86 -5.79 0.34 -1.17
N ILE A 87 -4.79 1.22 -1.03
CA ILE A 87 -4.20 1.99 -2.12
C ILE A 87 -2.91 1.36 -2.61
N ASP A 88 -2.08 0.88 -1.68
CA ASP A 88 -0.84 0.17 -1.99
C ASP A 88 -0.62 -1.01 -1.05
N GLY A 89 0.01 -2.07 -1.57
CA GLY A 89 0.48 -3.20 -0.77
C GLY A 89 -0.46 -4.40 -0.74
N VAL A 90 -1.31 -4.59 -1.77
CA VAL A 90 -2.25 -5.73 -1.86
C VAL A 90 -1.58 -7.08 -1.63
N HIS A 91 -0.45 -7.35 -2.29
CA HIS A 91 0.27 -8.62 -2.12
C HIS A 91 0.79 -8.83 -0.70
N ARG A 92 1.15 -7.75 0.00
CA ARG A 92 1.67 -7.79 1.37
C ARG A 92 0.55 -8.11 2.36
N LEU A 93 -0.58 -7.44 2.24
CA LEU A 93 -1.72 -7.73 3.12
C LEU A 93 -2.32 -9.11 2.83
N MET A 94 -2.34 -9.55 1.57
CA MET A 94 -2.69 -10.92 1.22
C MET A 94 -1.74 -11.93 1.86
N ALA A 95 -0.42 -11.71 1.79
CA ALA A 95 0.56 -12.59 2.42
C ALA A 95 0.35 -12.69 3.93
N ALA A 96 0.22 -11.54 4.62
CA ALA A 96 -0.04 -11.51 6.07
C ALA A 96 -1.34 -12.23 6.44
N HIS A 97 -2.43 -11.98 5.70
CA HIS A 97 -3.71 -12.64 5.93
C HIS A 97 -3.60 -14.17 5.77
N ARG A 98 -2.91 -14.65 4.73
CA ARG A 98 -2.73 -16.09 4.46
C ARG A 98 -1.88 -16.80 5.51
N THR A 99 -0.96 -16.10 6.17
CA THR A 99 -0.18 -16.66 7.31
C THR A 99 -0.91 -16.55 8.66
N GLY A 100 -2.17 -16.13 8.67
CA GLY A 100 -2.99 -16.05 9.88
C GLY A 100 -2.77 -14.79 10.73
N ILE A 101 -2.01 -13.80 10.24
CA ILE A 101 -1.90 -12.51 10.92
C ILE A 101 -3.28 -11.84 10.87
N ARG A 102 -3.72 -11.30 12.01
CA ARG A 102 -5.05 -10.66 12.13
C ARG A 102 -5.00 -9.15 12.11
N GLN A 103 -3.86 -8.56 12.47
CA GLN A 103 -3.69 -7.12 12.61
C GLN A 103 -2.30 -6.71 12.10
N VAL A 104 -2.23 -5.59 11.39
CA VAL A 104 -0.98 -5.01 10.84
C VAL A 104 -1.00 -3.50 11.08
N ARG A 105 0.16 -2.89 11.36
CA ARG A 105 0.27 -1.43 11.39
C ARG A 105 0.39 -0.90 9.98
N LEU A 106 -0.55 -0.05 9.58
CA LEU A 106 -0.64 0.53 8.24
C LEU A 106 -0.52 2.04 8.32
N LEU A 107 -0.18 2.65 7.19
CA LEU A 107 -0.38 4.09 7.03
C LEU A 107 -1.83 4.32 6.60
N VAL A 108 -2.59 4.99 7.43
CA VAL A 108 -4.00 5.32 7.22
C VAL A 108 -4.11 6.76 6.75
N VAL A 109 -4.80 6.91 5.63
CA VAL A 109 -5.23 8.18 5.06
C VAL A 109 -6.69 8.42 5.44
N SER A 110 -7.01 9.56 6.04
CA SER A 110 -8.39 9.93 6.37
C SER A 110 -8.70 11.38 6.02
N GLY A 111 -9.97 11.74 5.87
CA GLY A 111 -10.40 13.09 5.50
C GLY A 111 -11.47 13.08 4.40
N PRO A 112 -11.71 14.21 3.71
CA PRO A 112 -12.59 14.25 2.54
C PRO A 112 -11.87 13.61 1.34
N LEU A 113 -12.04 12.29 1.18
CA LEU A 113 -11.39 11.50 0.15
C LEU A 113 -12.33 11.24 -1.04
N PRO A 114 -11.80 11.16 -2.27
CA PRO A 114 -12.61 10.73 -3.42
C PRO A 114 -13.08 9.29 -3.23
N GLU A 115 -14.29 8.97 -3.68
CA GLU A 115 -14.77 7.58 -3.63
C GLU A 115 -13.83 6.60 -4.34
N PRO A 116 -13.78 5.33 -3.89
CA PRO A 116 -13.00 4.30 -4.57
C PRO A 116 -13.45 4.17 -6.04
N PRO A 117 -12.52 4.08 -7.00
CA PRO A 117 -12.85 4.13 -8.43
C PRO A 117 -13.50 2.85 -8.97
N GLY A 118 -13.93 1.91 -8.12
CA GLY A 118 -14.55 0.65 -8.52
C GLY A 118 -15.01 -0.14 -7.32
N ASP A 119 -15.58 -1.33 -7.57
CA ASP A 119 -16.06 -2.19 -6.49
C ASP A 119 -14.92 -2.54 -5.53
N ILE A 120 -15.25 -2.70 -4.26
CA ILE A 120 -14.32 -3.15 -3.23
C ILE A 120 -14.62 -4.60 -2.84
N CYS A 121 -13.56 -5.39 -2.62
CA CYS A 121 -13.66 -6.78 -2.16
C CYS A 121 -12.80 -7.02 -0.91
N ALA A 122 -13.13 -8.06 -0.14
CA ALA A 122 -12.31 -8.43 1.01
C ALA A 122 -11.02 -9.12 0.56
N LEU A 123 -9.96 -9.02 1.38
CA LEU A 123 -8.67 -9.70 1.10
C LEU A 123 -8.78 -11.20 0.73
N PRO A 124 -9.61 -12.04 1.39
CA PRO A 124 -9.76 -13.44 1.00
C PRO A 124 -10.45 -13.65 -0.36
N ASP A 125 -11.19 -12.66 -0.86
CA ASP A 125 -11.95 -12.75 -2.11
C ASP A 125 -11.11 -12.37 -3.34
N ILE A 126 -9.88 -11.88 -3.12
CA ILE A 126 -8.95 -11.50 -4.18
C ILE A 126 -8.42 -12.78 -4.86
N GLY A 127 -8.79 -12.96 -6.13
CA GLY A 127 -8.30 -14.05 -6.96
C GLY A 127 -6.80 -13.94 -7.26
N LEU A 128 -6.18 -15.07 -7.61
CA LEU A 128 -4.78 -15.10 -8.02
C LEU A 128 -4.65 -15.51 -9.49
N SER A 129 -3.85 -14.76 -10.24
CA SER A 129 -3.49 -15.10 -11.62
C SER A 129 -1.98 -15.20 -11.79
N SER A 130 -1.55 -16.14 -12.62
CA SER A 130 -0.16 -16.25 -13.09
C SER A 130 0.10 -15.39 -14.33
N GLU A 131 -0.95 -14.94 -15.01
CA GLU A 131 -0.86 -14.15 -16.24
C GLU A 131 -0.88 -12.65 -15.93
N HIS A 132 -0.26 -11.87 -16.83
CA HIS A 132 -0.45 -10.43 -16.86
C HIS A 132 -1.86 -10.14 -17.39
N ARG A 133 -2.80 -9.83 -16.49
CA ARG A 133 -4.16 -9.41 -16.88
C ARG A 133 -4.23 -7.90 -17.06
N PRO A 134 -5.01 -7.40 -18.03
CA PRO A 134 -5.23 -5.97 -18.21
C PRO A 134 -6.08 -5.40 -17.03
N PRO A 135 -6.05 -4.07 -16.79
CA PRO A 135 -6.80 -3.44 -15.70
C PRO A 135 -8.29 -3.82 -15.67
N GLY A 136 -8.99 -3.85 -16.80
CA GLY A 136 -10.42 -4.20 -16.86
C GLY A 136 -10.79 -5.60 -16.38
N VAL A 137 -9.81 -6.48 -16.17
CA VAL A 137 -10.00 -7.82 -15.55
C VAL A 137 -9.56 -7.82 -14.08
N MET A 138 -8.66 -6.91 -13.70
CA MET A 138 -8.15 -6.81 -12.32
C MET A 138 -9.09 -6.02 -11.40
N PHE A 139 -9.93 -5.15 -11.97
CA PHE A 139 -10.87 -4.29 -11.26
C PHE A 139 -12.30 -4.55 -11.77
N ARG A 140 -13.30 -4.50 -10.89
CA ARG A 140 -14.72 -4.58 -11.26
C ARG A 140 -15.35 -3.20 -11.24
N ASN A 141 -16.22 -2.91 -12.22
CA ASN A 141 -16.91 -1.61 -12.38
C ASN A 141 -15.98 -0.40 -12.28
N LEU A 142 -14.79 -0.49 -12.89
CA LEU A 142 -13.78 0.55 -12.82
C LEU A 142 -14.22 1.83 -13.54
N ARG A 143 -14.32 2.93 -12.81
CA ARG A 143 -14.49 4.29 -13.31
C ARG A 143 -13.14 4.80 -13.82
N GLU A 144 -12.82 4.55 -15.09
CA GLU A 144 -11.49 4.84 -15.65
C GLU A 144 -11.06 6.31 -15.55
N ASN A 145 -12.01 7.25 -15.60
CA ASN A 145 -11.76 8.69 -15.44
C ASN A 145 -11.34 9.08 -14.01
N GLU A 146 -11.67 8.24 -13.02
CA GLU A 146 -11.30 8.43 -11.62
C GLU A 146 -10.08 7.59 -11.23
N PHE A 147 -9.83 6.49 -11.97
CA PHE A 147 -8.69 5.62 -11.75
C PHE A 147 -7.39 6.31 -12.16
N ARG A 148 -6.67 6.83 -11.16
CA ARG A 148 -5.35 7.41 -11.36
C ARG A 148 -4.33 6.31 -11.63
N ARG A 149 -3.95 6.18 -12.90
CA ARG A 149 -2.73 5.44 -13.25
C ARG A 149 -1.56 6.19 -12.64
N VAL A 150 -0.91 5.60 -11.65
CA VAL A 150 0.46 5.98 -11.33
C VAL A 150 1.24 5.64 -12.59
N GLY A 151 1.55 6.64 -13.42
CA GLY A 151 2.18 6.44 -14.74
C GLY A 151 3.55 5.73 -14.64
N ASP A 152 4.36 5.82 -15.70
CA ASP A 152 5.72 5.23 -15.80
C ASP A 152 6.70 5.64 -14.68
N ALA A 153 6.25 6.49 -13.77
CA ALA A 153 6.92 7.01 -12.60
C ALA A 153 7.12 5.99 -11.46
N GLY A 154 6.75 4.71 -11.61
CA GLY A 154 7.22 3.59 -10.76
C GLY A 154 6.44 3.30 -9.47
N GLY A 155 5.18 3.74 -9.35
CA GLY A 155 4.35 3.47 -8.16
C GLY A 155 4.65 4.38 -6.96
N LEU A 156 3.99 4.11 -5.84
CA LEU A 156 4.16 4.86 -4.58
C LEU A 156 5.61 4.85 -4.11
N GLU A 157 6.28 3.69 -4.18
CA GLU A 157 7.69 3.55 -3.79
C GLU A 157 8.62 4.48 -4.57
N ALA A 158 8.51 4.52 -5.90
CA ALA A 158 9.36 5.38 -6.72
C ALA A 158 9.08 6.87 -6.46
N ALA A 159 7.83 7.22 -6.16
CA ALA A 159 7.49 8.58 -5.78
C ALA A 159 8.08 8.97 -4.42
N VAL A 160 8.02 8.09 -3.41
CA VAL A 160 8.69 8.33 -2.11
C VAL A 160 10.21 8.43 -2.29
N ARG A 161 10.81 7.59 -3.14
CA ARG A 161 12.25 7.65 -3.45
C ARG A 161 12.64 9.00 -4.07
N ARG A 162 11.83 9.53 -4.99
CA ARG A 162 12.07 10.87 -5.58
C ARG A 162 12.00 11.96 -4.53
N GLU A 163 11.03 11.90 -3.63
CA GLU A 163 10.86 12.93 -2.61
C GLU A 163 11.98 12.89 -1.55
N LEU A 164 12.42 11.70 -1.14
CA LEU A 164 13.59 11.57 -0.26
C LEU A 164 14.87 12.11 -0.90
N LYS A 165 15.06 11.91 -2.21
CA LYS A 165 16.18 12.52 -2.95
C LYS A 165 16.10 14.05 -3.00
N ARG A 166 14.90 14.63 -2.96
CA ARG A 166 14.68 16.08 -2.96
C ARG A 166 14.99 16.72 -1.59
N ARG A 167 15.02 15.92 -0.51
CA ARG A 167 15.20 16.38 0.88
C ARG A 167 16.35 15.64 1.58
N PRO A 168 17.61 15.80 1.15
CA PRO A 168 18.74 15.10 1.75
C PRO A 168 18.92 15.42 3.25
N ASP A 169 18.57 16.63 3.70
CA ASP A 169 18.89 17.14 5.04
C ASP A 169 17.91 16.73 6.15
N GLU A 170 16.75 16.12 5.84
CA GLU A 170 15.75 15.67 6.84
C GLU A 170 15.87 14.16 7.19
N SER A 171 17.02 13.55 6.85
CA SER A 171 17.26 12.11 7.01
C SER A 171 18.26 11.76 8.13
N ALA A 172 18.80 12.76 8.83
CA ALA A 172 19.91 12.61 9.78
C ALA A 172 19.56 12.84 11.26
N GLU A 173 18.28 13.00 11.61
CA GLU A 173 17.80 13.11 13.00
C GLU A 173 16.88 11.96 13.40
#